data_AF-A0A5B6Z627-F1
#
_entry.id   AF-A0A5B6Z627-F1
#
_cell.length_a   1.000
_cell.length_b   1.000
_cell.length_c   1.000
_cell.angle_alpha   90.00
_cell.angle_beta   90.00
_cell.angle_gamma   90.00
#
_symmetry.space_group_name_H-M   'P 1'
#
loop_
_entity.id
_entity.type
_entity.pdbx_description
1 polymer ?
#
loop_
_entity_poly.entity_id
_entity_poly.type
_entity_poly.pdbx_seq_one_letter_code
_entity_poly.pdbx_strand_id
1 'polypeptide(L)'
;EIHVFLPDGLGDDLIIEVHDSKGKYYGRVTAQVAAIADDLGDKLRWWSIYREPEHELVGRIQLDINYSTSPDENSHLKCGSVAETVAYDLILEVAMKVHNFQQRNLLLH
;
A
#
# COMPACT_ATOMS: atom_id res chain seq x y z
N GLU A 1 -6.43 11.80 -22.35
CA GLU A 1 -6.35 10.33 -22.55
C GLU A 1 -6.77 9.67 -21.25
N ILE A 2 -7.52 8.57 -21.29
CA ILE A 2 -8.07 7.89 -20.10
C ILE A 2 -7.64 6.43 -20.18
N HIS A 3 -7.07 5.93 -19.09
CA HIS A 3 -6.66 4.53 -18.97
C HIS A 3 -7.45 3.88 -17.84
N VAL A 4 -7.91 2.65 -18.08
CA VAL A 4 -8.67 1.86 -17.11
C VAL A 4 -7.82 0.66 -16.72
N PHE A 5 -7.66 0.47 -15.41
CA PHE A 5 -6.94 -0.63 -14.82
C PHE A 5 -7.87 -1.41 -13.89
N LEU A 6 -7.63 -2.71 -13.76
CA LEU A 6 -8.39 -3.62 -12.91
C LEU A 6 -7.40 -4.29 -11.94
N PRO A 7 -7.14 -3.71 -10.76
CA PRO A 7 -6.28 -4.33 -9.76
C PRO A 7 -6.96 -5.58 -9.18
N ASP A 8 -6.16 -6.58 -8.81
CA ASP A 8 -6.61 -7.78 -8.11
C ASP A 8 -6.93 -7.48 -6.64
N GLY A 9 -6.31 -6.44 -6.05
CA GLY A 9 -6.64 -5.98 -4.70
C GLY A 9 -5.91 -4.71 -4.26
N LEU A 10 -6.12 -4.34 -2.98
CA LEU A 10 -5.51 -3.15 -2.36
C LEU A 10 -3.98 -3.24 -2.20
N GLY A 11 -3.42 -4.46 -2.23
CA GLY A 11 -1.97 -4.70 -2.14
C GLY A 11 -1.22 -4.44 -3.44
N ASP A 12 -1.92 -4.14 -4.53
CA ASP A 12 -1.30 -3.89 -5.83
C ASP A 12 -0.79 -2.45 -5.97
N ASP A 13 0.09 -2.27 -6.95
CA ASP A 13 0.68 -0.98 -7.31
C ASP A 13 0.25 -0.56 -8.72
N LEU A 14 -0.21 0.69 -8.87
CA LEU A 14 -0.27 1.36 -10.16
C LEU A 14 1.09 1.97 -10.47
N ILE A 15 1.76 1.44 -11.50
CA ILE A 15 3.06 1.93 -11.97
C ILE A 15 2.87 2.72 -13.26
N ILE A 16 3.40 3.94 -13.29
CA ILE A 16 3.35 4.82 -14.47
C ILE A 16 4.78 5.14 -14.87
N GLU A 17 5.20 4.59 -15.99
CA GLU A 17 6.52 4.83 -16.57
C GLU A 17 6.49 6.03 -17.50
N VAL A 18 7.48 6.91 -17.36
CA VAL A 18 7.63 8.10 -18.20
C VAL A 18 8.76 7.84 -19.18
N HIS A 19 8.44 7.88 -20.47
CA HIS A 19 9.39 7.73 -21.55
C HIS A 19 9.47 9.02 -22.37
N ASP A 20 10.65 9.29 -22.95
CA ASP A 20 10.78 10.33 -23.96
C ASP A 20 10.12 9.92 -25.29
N SER A 21 10.04 10.85 -26.24
CA SER A 21 9.46 10.60 -27.56
C SER A 21 10.21 9.56 -28.41
N LYS A 22 11.42 9.16 -27.99
CA LYS A 22 12.23 8.10 -28.59
C LYS A 22 12.13 6.78 -27.83
N GLY A 23 11.29 6.70 -26.79
CA GLY A 23 11.10 5.53 -25.95
C GLY A 23 12.11 5.37 -24.80
N LYS A 24 13.03 6.32 -24.59
CA LYS A 24 14.01 6.25 -23.50
C LYS A 24 13.31 6.46 -22.16
N TYR A 25 13.53 5.54 -21.23
CA TYR A 25 13.01 5.63 -19.88
C TYR A 25 13.59 6.84 -19.12
N TYR A 26 12.71 7.62 -18.48
CA TYR A 26 13.05 8.77 -17.67
C TYR A 26 12.96 8.48 -16.17
N GLY A 27 11.90 7.75 -15.77
CA GLY A 27 11.57 7.39 -14.40
C GLY A 27 10.15 6.83 -14.31
N ARG A 28 9.72 6.47 -13.10
CA ARG A 28 8.38 5.95 -12.83
C ARG A 28 7.75 6.56 -11.59
N VAL A 29 6.42 6.56 -11.57
CA VAL A 29 5.61 6.74 -10.39
C VAL A 29 5.12 5.37 -9.93
N THR A 30 5.11 5.13 -8.62
CA THR A 30 4.48 3.96 -7.99
C THR A 30 3.42 4.46 -7.02
N ALA A 31 2.17 4.07 -7.25
CA ALA A 31 1.02 4.43 -6.42
C ALA A 31 0.30 3.17 -5.92
N GLN A 32 0.36 2.92 -4.61
CA GLN A 32 -0.34 1.79 -4.01
C GLN A 32 -1.85 1.97 -4.13
N VAL A 33 -2.56 0.93 -4.54
CA VAL A 33 -4.03 0.95 -4.67
C VAL A 33 -4.68 1.27 -3.34
N ALA A 34 -4.15 0.77 -2.21
CA ALA A 34 -4.57 1.16 -0.87
C ALA A 34 -4.51 2.68 -0.62
N ALA A 35 -3.43 3.34 -1.03
CA ALA A 35 -3.25 4.78 -0.84
C ALA A 35 -4.17 5.62 -1.74
N ILE A 36 -4.52 5.10 -2.92
CA ILE A 36 -5.50 5.71 -3.82
C ILE A 36 -6.92 5.53 -3.26
N ALA A 37 -7.21 4.37 -2.66
CA ALA A 37 -8.53 4.05 -2.12
C ALA A 37 -8.89 4.85 -0.85
N ASP A 38 -7.90 5.15 -0.02
CA ASP A 38 -8.08 5.87 1.26
C ASP A 38 -8.42 7.37 1.06
N ASP A 39 -7.94 7.96 -0.03
CA ASP A 39 -8.04 9.40 -0.31
C ASP A 39 -9.18 9.73 -1.28
N LEU A 40 -10.43 9.54 -0.82
CA LEU A 40 -11.64 9.81 -1.62
C LEU A 40 -11.89 11.32 -1.87
N GLY A 41 -11.13 12.20 -1.23
CA GLY A 41 -11.35 13.64 -1.22
C GLY A 41 -10.60 14.40 -2.31
N ASP A 42 -9.37 14.02 -2.64
CA ASP A 42 -8.50 14.76 -3.56
C ASP A 42 -8.04 13.88 -4.75
N LYS A 43 -8.89 13.84 -5.78
CA LYS A 43 -8.68 12.99 -6.97
C LYS A 43 -7.47 13.38 -7.79
N LEU A 44 -7.09 14.66 -7.75
CA LEU A 44 -6.02 15.26 -8.55
C LEU A 44 -4.78 15.49 -7.68
N ARG A 45 -3.82 14.56 -7.72
CA ARG A 45 -2.66 14.57 -6.83
C ARG A 45 -1.33 14.67 -7.58
N TRP A 46 -0.35 15.35 -6.96
CA TRP A 46 1.03 15.35 -7.44
C TRP A 46 1.76 14.09 -6.97
N TRP A 47 2.33 13.37 -7.93
CA TRP A 47 3.13 12.18 -7.71
C TRP A 47 4.59 12.43 -8.08
N SER A 48 5.48 11.94 -7.23
CA SER A 48 6.92 12.00 -7.45
C SER A 48 7.36 10.95 -8.45
N ILE A 49 8.16 11.35 -9.43
CA ILE A 49 8.78 10.46 -10.41
C ILE A 49 10.17 10.12 -9.91
N TYR A 50 10.45 8.82 -9.75
CA TYR A 50 11.75 8.33 -9.34
C TYR A 50 12.44 7.58 -10.48
N ARG A 51 13.75 7.76 -10.61
CA ARG A 51 14.58 6.96 -11.50
C ARG A 51 15.21 5.83 -10.71
N GLU A 52 14.99 4.62 -11.19
CA GLU A 52 15.57 3.39 -10.63
C GLU A 52 16.80 2.96 -11.44
N PRO A 53 17.82 2.33 -10.83
CA PRO A 53 17.87 1.82 -9.44
C PRO A 53 18.34 2.84 -8.37
N GLU A 54 18.76 4.05 -8.76
CA GLU A 54 19.33 5.03 -7.82
C GLU A 54 18.28 5.71 -6.91
N HIS A 55 16.99 5.44 -7.15
CA HIS A 55 15.84 6.08 -6.49
C HIS A 55 15.94 7.62 -6.46
N GLU A 56 16.43 8.21 -7.55
CA GLU A 56 16.62 9.65 -7.69
C GLU A 56 15.27 10.33 -7.98
N LEU A 57 14.91 11.37 -7.24
CA LEU A 57 13.75 12.20 -7.55
C LEU A 57 14.03 13.05 -8.80
N VAL A 58 13.44 12.68 -9.93
CA VAL A 58 13.70 13.31 -11.23
C VAL A 58 12.59 14.25 -11.69
N GLY A 59 11.44 14.24 -11.02
CA GLY A 59 10.35 15.14 -11.37
C GLY A 59 9.08 14.86 -10.59
N ARG A 60 7.99 15.53 -11.01
CA ARG A 60 6.65 15.30 -10.51
C ARG A 60 5.65 15.35 -11.65
N ILE A 61 4.58 14.56 -11.55
CA ILE A 61 3.46 14.55 -12.48
C ILE A 61 2.17 14.69 -11.69
N GLN A 62 1.20 15.41 -12.27
CA GLN A 62 -0.12 15.53 -11.69
C GLN A 62 -1.04 14.50 -12.35
N LEU A 63 -1.71 13.68 -11.54
CA LEU A 63 -2.59 12.61 -12.01
C LEU A 63 -3.95 12.74 -11.34
N ASP A 64 -5.01 12.64 -12.15
CA ASP A 64 -6.39 12.47 -11.68
C ASP A 64 -6.69 10.97 -11.64
N ILE A 65 -6.77 10.38 -10.45
CA ILE A 65 -6.98 8.95 -10.27
C ILE A 65 -8.30 8.75 -9.56
N ASN A 66 -9.20 8.01 -10.21
CA ASN A 66 -10.51 7.66 -9.67
C ASN A 66 -10.52 6.17 -9.36
N TYR A 67 -10.73 5.83 -8.08
CA TYR A 67 -10.92 4.46 -7.64
C TYR A 67 -12.39 4.20 -7.30
N SER A 68 -12.93 3.10 -7.80
CA SER A 68 -14.30 2.67 -7.54
C SER A 68 -14.31 1.17 -7.28
N THR A 69 -14.90 0.76 -6.16
CA THR A 69 -15.10 -0.66 -5.81
C THR A 69 -16.57 -0.97 -5.69
N SER A 70 -16.91 -2.24 -5.85
CA SER A 70 -18.25 -2.70 -5.49
C SER A 70 -18.40 -2.65 -3.96
N PRO A 71 -19.52 -2.16 -3.42
CA PRO A 71 -19.71 -2.03 -1.98
C PRO A 71 -19.73 -3.37 -1.22
N ASP A 72 -19.85 -4.50 -1.93
CA ASP A 72 -19.93 -5.84 -1.31
C ASP A 72 -18.57 -6.37 -0.82
N GLU A 73 -17.46 -5.93 -1.44
CA GLU A 73 -16.09 -6.28 -1.02
C GLU A 73 -15.61 -5.51 0.23
N ASN A 74 -16.26 -4.40 0.57
CA ASN A 74 -15.96 -3.61 1.77
C ASN A 74 -16.50 -4.25 3.06
N SER A 75 -17.33 -5.30 2.98
CA SER A 75 -17.83 -6.04 4.15
C SER A 75 -16.72 -6.85 4.86
N HIS A 76 -15.58 -7.03 4.21
CA HIS A 76 -14.42 -7.76 4.73
C HIS A 76 -13.22 -6.85 5.01
N LEU A 77 -13.48 -5.58 5.36
CA LEU A 77 -12.50 -4.65 5.91
C LEU A 77 -12.02 -5.08 7.32
N LYS A 78 -11.59 -6.33 7.47
CA LYS A 78 -10.54 -6.71 8.42
C LYS A 78 -9.20 -6.25 7.84
N CYS A 79 -9.09 -4.96 7.55
CA CYS A 79 -7.79 -4.30 7.43
C CYS A 79 -7.26 -4.06 8.85
N GLY A 80 -7.10 -5.14 9.61
CA GLY A 80 -6.18 -5.12 10.74
C GLY A 80 -4.81 -5.10 10.10
N SER A 81 -4.17 -3.93 10.08
CA SER A 81 -2.79 -3.78 9.65
C SER A 81 -1.96 -4.93 10.21
N VAL A 82 -1.10 -5.56 9.42
CA VAL A 82 -0.14 -6.57 9.94
C VAL A 82 0.65 -5.98 11.13
N ALA A 83 0.80 -4.65 11.20
CA ALA A 83 1.39 -3.97 12.35
C ALA A 83 0.55 -4.08 13.64
N GLU A 84 -0.78 -4.14 13.54
CA GLU A 84 -1.67 -4.36 14.69
C GLU A 84 -1.45 -5.76 15.28
N THR A 85 -1.38 -6.80 14.45
CA THR A 85 -1.09 -8.16 14.95
C THR A 85 0.32 -8.26 15.52
N VAL A 86 1.31 -7.58 14.91
CA VAL A 86 2.69 -7.55 15.43
C VAL A 86 2.77 -6.84 16.78
N ALA A 87 2.02 -5.76 17.00
CA ALA A 87 1.97 -5.10 18.31
C ALA A 87 1.41 -6.03 19.39
N TYR A 88 0.36 -6.80 19.08
CA TYR A 88 -0.17 -7.79 20.02
C TYR A 88 0.81 -8.95 20.27
N ASP A 89 1.48 -9.45 19.24
CA ASP A 89 2.49 -10.51 19.38
C ASP A 89 3.66 -10.07 20.29
N LEU A 90 4.16 -8.85 20.10
CA LEU A 90 5.24 -8.26 20.91
C LEU A 90 4.82 -8.09 22.38
N ILE A 91 3.63 -7.54 22.62
CA ILE A 91 3.11 -7.34 23.98
C ILE A 91 2.93 -8.70 24.68
N LEU A 92 2.36 -9.68 23.98
CA LEU A 92 2.15 -11.03 24.51
C LEU A 92 3.49 -11.72 24.83
N GLU A 93 4.48 -11.63 23.93
CA GLU A 93 5.81 -12.18 24.14
C GLU A 93 6.49 -11.59 25.39
N VAL A 94 6.45 -10.26 25.53
CA VAL A 94 7.03 -9.57 26.70
C VAL A 94 6.29 -9.97 27.98
N ALA A 95 4.97 -9.99 27.98
CA ALA A 95 4.17 -10.36 29.14
C ALA A 95 4.45 -11.80 29.61
N MET A 96 4.57 -12.75 28.68
CA MET A 96 4.90 -14.14 28.97
C MET A 96 6.31 -14.28 29.58
N LYS A 97 7.30 -13.55 29.05
CA LYS A 97 8.68 -13.58 29.57
C LYS A 97 8.77 -13.01 30.99
N VAL A 98 8.11 -11.88 31.26
CA VAL A 98 8.11 -11.25 32.61
C VAL A 98 7.51 -12.19 33.66
N HIS A 99 6.48 -12.96 33.30
CA HIS A 99 5.84 -13.90 34.21
C HIS A 99 6.49 -15.30 34.22
N ASN A 100 7.67 -15.49 33.61
CA ASN A 100 8.32 -16.80 33.44
C ASN A 100 7.37 -17.88 32.89
N PHE A 101 6.44 -17.47 32.03
CA PHE A 101 5.45 -18.35 31.45
C PHE A 101 6.11 -19.26 30.42
N GLN A 102 6.02 -20.58 30.61
CA GLN A 102 6.56 -21.54 29.66
C GLN A 102 5.60 -21.71 28.48
N GLN A 103 6.13 -21.62 27.26
CA GLN A 103 5.39 -21.68 26.00
C GLN A 103 4.45 -22.90 25.85
N ARG A 104 4.64 -23.96 26.67
CA ARG A 104 3.81 -25.19 26.67
C ARG A 104 2.64 -25.18 27.66
N ASN A 105 2.46 -24.16 28.48
CA ASN A 105 1.39 -24.08 29.48
C ASN A 105 0.24 -23.16 29.07
N LEU A 106 0.19 -22.71 27.81
CA LEU A 106 -0.90 -21.86 27.31
C LEU A 106 -2.14 -22.72 27.06
N LEU A 107 -2.96 -22.89 28.09
CA LEU A 107 -4.26 -23.55 28.00
C LEU A 107 -5.29 -22.50 27.57
N LEU A 108 -5.76 -22.61 26.33
CA LEU A 108 -6.95 -21.90 25.86
C LEU A 108 -8.16 -22.74 26.27
N HIS A 109 -9.07 -22.13 27.02
CA HIS A 109 -10.27 -22.80 27.53
C HIS A 109 -11.49 -22.53 26.64
#